data_AF-A0A4R0G8V7-F1
#
_entry.id   AF-A0A4R0G8V7-F1
#
_cell.length_a   1.000
_cell.length_b   1.000
_cell.length_c   1.000
_cell.angle_alpha   90.00
_cell.angle_beta   90.00
_cell.angle_gamma   90.00
#
_symmetry.space_group_name_H-M   'P 1'
#
loop_
_entity.id
_entity.type
_entity.pdbx_description
1 polymer ?
#
loop_
_entity_poly.entity_id
_entity_poly.type
_entity_poly.pdbx_seq_one_letter_code
_entity_poly.pdbx_strand_id
1 'polypeptide(L)'
;MAVGLAAALTLVGPAQAATSVPETQQSLATTASAVRPDTAVKPLAYPRGYVTEGNLRRNPNLGAEKIVTIYNQWVEISCWIDGGPNGFGSNRWFKAHYYSHVGYLSSGVVSSQPSVGAC
;
A
#
# COMPACT_ATOMS: atom_id res chain seq x y z
N MET A 1 16.42 -36.97 -73.07
CA MET A 1 15.08 -37.55 -73.26
C MET A 1 14.34 -37.44 -71.93
N ALA A 2 13.05 -37.04 -71.97
CA ALA A 2 12.05 -36.94 -70.89
C ALA A 2 12.32 -35.91 -69.76
N VAL A 3 11.54 -34.81 -69.62
CA VAL A 3 10.20 -34.68 -68.95
C VAL A 3 10.33 -35.05 -67.47
N GLY A 4 10.17 -34.21 -66.44
CA GLY A 4 9.26 -33.08 -66.18
C GLY A 4 8.46 -33.43 -64.91
N LEU A 5 8.38 -32.57 -63.88
CA LEU A 5 7.28 -32.56 -62.90
C LEU A 5 7.32 -31.31 -62.00
N ALA A 6 6.15 -30.71 -61.81
CA ALA A 6 5.87 -29.56 -60.94
C ALA A 6 5.40 -29.99 -59.54
N ALA A 7 5.51 -29.11 -58.55
CA ALA A 7 4.50 -28.94 -57.49
C ALA A 7 4.77 -27.68 -56.65
N ALA A 8 3.70 -26.90 -56.46
CA ALA A 8 3.62 -25.71 -55.64
C ALA A 8 3.47 -26.04 -54.14
N LEU A 9 3.88 -25.12 -53.27
CA LEU A 9 3.44 -25.03 -51.88
C LEU A 9 3.18 -23.57 -51.50
N THR A 10 2.08 -23.40 -50.80
CA THR A 10 1.24 -22.22 -50.61
C THR A 10 1.38 -21.61 -49.20
N LEU A 11 0.95 -20.34 -49.10
CA LEU A 11 0.22 -19.69 -48.00
C LEU A 11 0.88 -19.57 -46.60
N VAL A 12 1.10 -18.33 -46.14
CA VAL A 12 0.52 -17.78 -44.89
C VAL A 12 0.49 -16.23 -44.99
N GLY A 13 -0.69 -15.63 -44.85
CA GLY A 13 -0.86 -14.19 -44.53
C GLY A 13 -1.22 -13.99 -43.06
N PRO A 14 -1.39 -12.74 -42.60
CA PRO A 14 -2.55 -12.46 -41.78
C PRO A 14 -3.31 -11.22 -42.24
N ALA A 15 -4.63 -11.40 -42.29
CA ALA A 15 -5.62 -10.35 -42.39
C ALA A 15 -5.77 -9.64 -41.03
N GLN A 16 -6.14 -8.36 -41.07
CA GLN A 16 -7.19 -7.82 -40.19
C GLN A 16 -7.62 -6.44 -40.69
N ALA A 17 -8.90 -6.37 -41.07
CA ALA A 17 -9.68 -5.18 -41.31
C ALA A 17 -10.91 -5.26 -40.40
N ALA A 18 -11.22 -4.19 -39.68
CA ALA A 18 -12.58 -3.81 -39.29
C ALA A 18 -12.55 -2.36 -38.77
N THR A 19 -13.17 -1.39 -39.43
CA THR A 19 -14.61 -1.04 -39.51
C THR A 19 -14.96 0.07 -38.52
N SER A 20 -15.74 1.03 -39.01
CA SER A 20 -15.90 2.39 -38.52
C SER A 20 -17.35 2.73 -38.14
N VAL A 21 -17.51 3.63 -37.14
CA VAL A 21 -18.64 4.56 -36.80
C VAL A 21 -20.05 4.00 -36.47
N PRO A 22 -21.06 4.78 -35.99
CA PRO A 22 -21.16 5.94 -35.05
C PRO A 22 -22.37 5.86 -34.04
N GLU A 23 -22.56 6.94 -33.26
CA GLU A 23 -23.86 7.62 -32.95
C GLU A 23 -24.67 7.35 -31.64
N THR A 24 -24.65 8.38 -30.77
CA THR A 24 -25.73 9.07 -30.00
C THR A 24 -26.87 8.31 -29.30
N GLN A 25 -27.10 8.59 -27.99
CA GLN A 25 -28.31 9.23 -27.40
C GLN A 25 -28.52 8.95 -25.90
N GLN A 26 -28.85 10.04 -25.16
CA GLN A 26 -29.89 10.16 -24.08
C GLN A 26 -29.73 9.34 -22.78
N SER A 27 -30.20 9.72 -21.59
CA SER A 27 -30.71 10.95 -20.95
C SER A 27 -31.06 10.54 -19.50
N LEU A 28 -30.96 11.48 -18.53
CA LEU A 28 -31.56 11.52 -17.18
C LEU A 28 -31.63 10.28 -16.26
N ALA A 29 -31.02 10.41 -15.07
CA ALA A 29 -31.72 10.14 -13.81
C ALA A 29 -31.06 10.92 -12.65
N THR A 30 -31.69 12.01 -12.24
CA THR A 30 -31.43 12.64 -10.94
C THR A 30 -32.20 11.87 -9.89
N THR A 31 -31.51 11.30 -8.90
CA THR A 31 -32.12 10.87 -7.64
C THR A 31 -31.36 11.52 -6.50
N ALA A 32 -31.97 12.53 -5.89
CA ALA A 32 -31.52 13.07 -4.62
C ALA A 32 -31.76 11.99 -3.54
N SER A 33 -30.68 11.40 -3.03
CA SER A 33 -30.74 10.61 -1.79
C SER A 33 -30.33 11.51 -0.62
N ALA A 34 -31.25 11.63 0.32
CA ALA A 34 -31.11 12.41 1.55
C ALA A 34 -29.83 12.07 2.31
N VAL A 35 -28.96 13.06 2.53
CA VAL A 35 -27.82 12.94 3.45
C VAL A 35 -28.36 13.14 4.86
N ARG A 36 -28.49 12.04 5.62
CA ARG A 36 -28.62 12.10 7.08
C ARG A 36 -27.34 12.74 7.66
N PRO A 37 -27.43 13.62 8.67
CA PRO A 37 -26.27 14.03 9.41
C PRO A 37 -26.02 12.95 10.46
N ASP A 38 -25.01 12.11 10.30
CA ASP A 38 -24.54 11.36 11.47
C ASP A 38 -23.06 10.98 11.38
N THR A 39 -22.44 11.22 12.53
CA THR A 39 -21.23 10.60 13.09
C THR A 39 -19.90 10.72 12.34
N ALA A 40 -19.07 11.60 12.90
CA ALA A 40 -17.62 11.52 13.00
C ALA A 40 -16.90 10.93 11.78
N VAL A 41 -16.25 11.83 11.03
CA VAL A 41 -15.13 11.49 10.14
C VAL A 41 -14.12 10.65 10.95
N LYS A 42 -14.21 9.33 10.85
CA LYS A 42 -13.18 8.43 11.33
C LYS A 42 -11.95 8.76 10.47
N PRO A 43 -10.85 9.29 11.04
CA PRO A 43 -9.69 9.59 10.22
C PRO A 43 -9.25 8.28 9.56
N LEU A 44 -8.87 8.36 8.28
CA LEU A 44 -8.32 7.27 7.47
C LEU A 44 -7.52 6.33 8.36
N ALA A 45 -7.93 5.06 8.41
CA ALA A 45 -7.26 4.06 9.23
C ALA A 45 -5.74 4.15 8.98
N TYR A 46 -4.96 4.48 10.02
CA TYR A 46 -3.51 4.54 9.89
C TYR A 46 -3.01 3.20 9.35
N PRO A 47 -2.08 3.21 8.40
CA PRO A 47 -1.54 1.98 7.89
C PRO A 47 -0.83 1.25 9.04
N ARG A 48 -1.02 -0.07 9.10
CA ARG A 48 -0.64 -0.87 10.27
C ARG A 48 0.64 -1.64 10.01
N GLY A 49 1.49 -1.70 11.03
CA GLY A 49 2.66 -2.56 11.05
C GLY A 49 2.51 -3.67 12.08
N TYR A 50 2.91 -4.89 11.72
CA TYR A 50 2.92 -6.00 12.68
C TYR A 50 4.23 -6.00 13.48
N VAL A 51 4.11 -6.15 14.80
CA VAL A 51 5.22 -6.20 15.74
C VAL A 51 5.18 -7.55 16.45
N THR A 52 6.22 -8.36 16.24
CA THR A 52 6.40 -9.65 16.94
C THR A 52 6.86 -9.41 18.38
N GLU A 53 7.90 -8.60 18.56
CA GLU A 53 8.40 -8.13 19.84
C GLU A 53 9.06 -6.76 19.65
N GLY A 54 8.59 -5.74 20.38
CA GLY A 54 9.11 -4.40 20.24
C GLY A 54 8.80 -3.51 21.43
N ASN A 55 9.70 -2.57 21.72
CA ASN A 55 9.52 -1.61 22.80
C ASN A 55 9.09 -0.26 22.21
N LEU A 56 7.89 0.20 22.56
CA LEU A 56 7.44 1.56 22.26
C LEU A 56 8.12 2.52 23.23
N ARG A 57 8.83 3.51 22.69
CA ARG A 57 9.65 4.44 23.48
C ARG A 57 9.17 5.87 23.35
N ARG A 58 9.48 6.69 24.35
CA ARG A 58 9.09 8.11 24.37
C ARG A 58 9.83 8.96 23.34
N ASN A 59 11.09 8.61 23.06
CA ASN A 59 11.94 9.24 22.07
C ASN A 59 12.53 8.18 21.11
N PRO A 60 12.91 8.56 19.88
CA PRO A 60 13.46 7.65 18.87
C PRO A 60 14.93 7.32 19.18
N ASN A 61 15.17 6.62 20.29
CA ASN A 61 16.51 6.21 20.73
C ASN A 61 16.40 4.96 21.62
N LEU A 62 17.31 3.99 21.47
CA LEU A 62 17.37 2.80 22.32
C LEU A 62 17.54 3.08 23.82
N GLY A 63 18.18 4.19 24.18
CA GLY A 63 18.33 4.63 25.58
C GLY A 63 17.11 5.35 26.15
N ALA A 64 16.11 5.66 25.34
CA ALA A 64 14.93 6.40 25.79
C ALA A 64 14.02 5.56 26.68
N GLU A 65 13.25 6.24 27.53
CA GLU A 65 12.22 5.62 28.37
C GLU A 65 11.28 4.71 27.56
N LYS A 66 11.11 3.48 28.06
CA LYS A 66 10.16 2.52 27.53
C LYS A 66 8.77 2.83 28.08
N ILE A 67 7.81 3.05 27.19
CA ILE A 67 6.40 3.24 27.55
C ILE A 67 5.75 1.87 27.75
N VAL A 68 5.87 0.99 26.76
CA VAL A 68 5.23 -0.34 26.77
C VAL A 68 6.01 -1.30 25.88
N THR A 69 5.95 -2.59 26.20
CA THR A 69 6.43 -3.66 25.33
C THR A 69 5.24 -4.29 24.60
N ILE A 70 5.37 -4.43 23.29
CA ILE A 70 4.34 -4.92 22.37
C ILE A 70 4.77 -6.30 21.89
N TYR A 71 3.85 -7.27 21.94
CA TYR A 71 4.09 -8.66 21.53
C TYR A 71 2.99 -9.15 20.61
N ASN A 72 3.35 -9.61 19.41
CA ASN A 72 2.43 -10.22 18.44
C ASN A 72 1.16 -9.40 18.18
N GLN A 73 1.33 -8.10 17.90
CA GLN A 73 0.21 -7.17 17.68
C GLN A 73 0.41 -6.29 16.46
N TRP A 74 -0.72 -5.88 15.88
CA TRP A 74 -0.78 -4.86 14.84
C TRP A 74 -0.84 -3.47 15.46
N VAL A 75 0.13 -2.62 15.12
CA VAL A 75 0.28 -1.26 15.64
C VAL A 75 0.01 -0.27 14.51
N GLU A 76 -0.68 0.82 14.82
CA GLU A 76 -0.92 1.90 13.87
C GLU A 76 0.33 2.75 13.73
N ILE A 77 0.75 3.03 12.49
CA ILE A 77 1.96 3.79 12.20
C ILE A 77 1.58 5.03 11.39
N SER A 78 2.00 6.20 11.87
CA SER A 78 1.63 7.47 11.27
C SER A 78 2.63 7.94 10.23
N CYS A 79 3.91 7.89 10.57
CA CYS A 79 5.02 8.36 9.75
C CYS A 79 6.35 7.82 10.32
N TRP A 80 7.45 7.99 9.58
CA TRP A 80 8.79 7.66 10.04
C TRP A 80 9.64 8.91 10.27
N ILE A 81 10.62 8.81 11.16
CA ILE A 81 11.66 9.82 11.37
C ILE A 81 13.02 9.16 11.40
N ASP A 82 14.07 9.92 11.05
CA ASP A 82 15.43 9.56 11.42
C ASP A 82 15.68 9.95 12.87
N GLY A 83 16.24 9.02 13.64
CA GLY A 83 16.48 9.16 15.06
C GLY A 83 17.81 8.57 15.50
N GLY A 84 17.97 8.37 16.81
CA GLY A 84 19.14 7.74 17.37
C GLY A 84 19.27 6.27 16.96
N PRO A 85 20.38 5.60 17.33
CA PRO A 85 20.60 4.21 17.00
C PRO A 85 19.44 3.34 17.47
N ASN A 86 18.93 2.48 16.57
CA ASN A 86 17.79 1.62 16.85
C ASN A 86 18.18 0.13 17.01
N GLY A 87 19.43 -0.23 16.69
CA GLY A 87 19.97 -1.59 16.82
C GLY A 87 19.84 -2.47 15.57
N PHE A 88 19.26 -1.97 14.47
CA PHE A 88 18.92 -2.75 13.27
C PHE A 88 19.53 -2.17 11.98
N GLY A 89 20.67 -1.48 12.09
CA GLY A 89 21.41 -0.93 10.94
C GLY A 89 20.77 0.31 10.29
N SER A 90 19.49 0.57 10.52
CA SER A 90 18.82 1.82 10.18
C SER A 90 18.76 2.75 11.39
N ASN A 91 18.74 4.06 11.14
CA ASN A 91 18.40 5.05 12.17
C ASN A 91 16.92 5.43 12.14
N ARG A 92 16.09 4.72 11.36
CA ARG A 92 14.67 5.04 11.23
C ARG A 92 13.85 4.54 12.42
N TRP A 93 12.90 5.37 12.81
CA TRP A 93 11.91 5.07 13.83
C TRP A 93 10.51 5.37 13.30
N PHE A 94 9.57 4.49 13.60
CA PHE A 94 8.16 4.69 13.28
C PHE A 94 7.46 5.36 14.44
N LYS A 95 6.79 6.49 14.17
CA LYS A 95 5.84 7.07 15.12
C LYS A 95 4.59 6.20 15.12
N ALA A 96 4.32 5.57 16.26
CA ALA A 96 3.34 4.52 16.40
C ALA A 96 2.31 4.86 17.47
N HIS A 97 1.06 4.49 17.19
CA HIS A 97 -0.08 4.60 18.08
C HIS A 97 -0.47 3.19 18.52
N TYR A 98 -0.44 2.95 19.84
CA TYR A 98 -0.78 1.68 20.45
C TYR A 98 -1.71 1.91 21.64
N TYR A 99 -3.00 1.62 21.46
CA TYR A 99 -4.07 1.97 22.40
C TYR A 99 -4.03 3.47 22.78
N SER A 100 -3.84 3.78 24.06
CA SER A 100 -3.74 5.15 24.59
C SER A 100 -2.31 5.72 24.55
N HIS A 101 -1.35 4.99 23.99
CA HIS A 101 0.05 5.40 23.94
C HIS A 101 0.46 5.83 22.54
N VAL A 102 1.25 6.91 22.48
CA VAL A 102 1.94 7.36 21.28
C VAL A 102 3.43 7.38 21.58
N GLY A 103 4.23 6.79 20.69
CA GLY A 103 5.67 6.75 20.86
C GLY A 103 6.39 6.34 19.59
N TYR A 104 7.62 5.87 19.74
CA TYR A 104 8.50 5.50 18.66
C TYR A 104 8.88 4.02 18.75
N LEU A 105 8.70 3.30 17.64
CA LEU A 105 9.17 1.94 17.44
C LEU A 105 10.38 1.94 16.52
N SER A 106 11.35 1.09 16.83
CA SER A 106 12.46 0.85 15.90
C SER A 106 11.93 0.29 14.58
N SER A 107 12.46 0.75 13.45
CA SER A 107 12.03 0.21 12.15
C SER A 107 12.27 -1.30 12.04
N GLY A 108 13.30 -1.82 12.69
CA GLY A 108 13.66 -3.24 12.63
C GLY A 108 12.71 -4.19 13.38
N VAL A 109 11.86 -3.68 14.28
CA VAL A 109 10.89 -4.53 15.01
C VAL A 109 9.55 -4.66 14.29
N VAL A 110 9.33 -3.86 13.23
CA VAL A 110 8.11 -3.89 12.42
C VAL A 110 8.37 -4.74 11.18
N SER A 111 7.74 -5.91 11.09
CA SER A 111 8.02 -6.90 10.03
C SER A 111 7.23 -6.65 8.75
N SER A 112 5.93 -6.33 8.88
CA SER A 112 5.09 -5.88 7.76
C SER A 112 5.05 -4.36 7.80
N GLN A 113 6.08 -3.69 7.26
CA GLN A 113 6.16 -2.23 7.32
C GLN A 113 5.11 -1.60 6.41
N PRO A 114 4.26 -0.70 6.95
CA PRO A 114 3.37 0.08 6.12
C PRO A 114 4.16 1.10 5.30
N SER A 115 3.70 1.38 4.08
CA SER A 115 4.21 2.49 3.28
C SER A 115 3.76 3.81 3.88
N VAL A 116 4.58 4.39 4.75
CA VAL A 116 4.37 5.70 5.37
C VAL A 116 5.44 6.70 4.94
N GLY A 117 5.06 7.98 4.85
CA GLY A 117 5.97 9.08 4.58
C GLY A 117 6.78 9.48 5.82
N ALA A 118 7.72 10.41 5.61
CA ALA A 118 8.41 11.07 6.73
C ALA A 118 7.41 11.89 7.56
N CYS A 119 7.66 12.01 8.86
CA CYS A 119 7.15 13.13 9.63
C CYS A 119 8.02 14.37 9.30
#